data_AF-A0A2U1P945-F1
#
_entry.id   AF-A0A2U1P945-F1
#
_cell.length_a   1.000
_cell.length_b   1.000
_cell.length_c   1.000
_cell.angle_alpha   90.00
_cell.angle_beta   90.00
_cell.angle_gamma   90.00
#
_symmetry.space_group_name_H-M   'P 1'
#
loop_
_entity.id
_entity.type
_entity.pdbx_description
1 polymer ?
#
loop_
_entity_poly.entity_id
_entity_poly.type
_entity_poly.pdbx_seq_one_letter_code
_entity_poly.pdbx_strand_id
1 'polypeptide(L)'
;MKFGVPIVAMPMHLDQPINARLVAEVGVGLEVVREEECLIRKNAAKVIQQVVVSKQGVAVKEKAKTLQDILEKKRNKEINVVVSELHQLCKSDGVRGGLTLHRRTKSDGFTYGTYFLF
;
A
#
# COMPACT_ATOMS: atom_id res chain seq x y z
N MET A 1 -6.44 0.69 -5.18
CA MET A 1 -7.54 1.54 -5.71
C MET A 1 -7.85 1.19 -7.17
N LYS A 2 -8.78 0.26 -7.42
CA LYS A 2 -9.09 -0.20 -8.79
C LYS A 2 -10.21 0.57 -9.49
N PHE A 3 -11.13 1.14 -8.72
CA PHE A 3 -12.35 1.77 -9.25
C PHE A 3 -12.38 3.30 -9.10
N GLY A 4 -11.27 3.91 -8.68
CA GLY A 4 -11.18 5.36 -8.50
C GLY A 4 -12.10 5.92 -7.40
N VAL A 5 -12.51 5.08 -6.44
CA VAL A 5 -13.40 5.47 -5.34
C VAL A 5 -12.57 6.08 -4.20
N PRO A 6 -12.93 7.28 -3.70
CA PRO A 6 -12.26 7.89 -2.56
C PRO A 6 -12.55 7.12 -1.27
N ILE A 7 -11.61 7.18 -0.32
CA ILE A 7 -11.68 6.40 0.92
C ILE A 7 -12.03 7.29 2.12
N VAL A 8 -12.99 6.86 2.94
CA VAL A 8 -13.18 7.39 4.29
C VAL A 8 -12.51 6.40 5.24
N ALA A 9 -11.32 6.73 5.71
CA ALA A 9 -10.51 5.81 6.51
C ALA A 9 -10.95 5.85 7.98
N MET A 10 -11.40 4.71 8.50
CA MET A 10 -11.76 4.53 9.91
C MET A 10 -10.83 3.48 10.52
N PRO A 11 -9.62 3.86 10.98
CA PRO A 11 -8.65 2.88 11.46
C PRO A 11 -9.16 2.18 12.73
N MET A 12 -8.95 0.86 12.84
CA MET A 12 -9.28 0.08 14.04
C MET A 12 -8.03 -0.44 14.76
N HIS A 13 -7.18 -1.25 14.10
CA HIS A 13 -5.98 -1.85 14.70
C HIS A 13 -4.90 -2.14 13.65
N LEU A 14 -3.70 -2.51 14.12
CA LEU A 14 -2.56 -2.99 13.31
C LEU A 14 -1.98 -1.92 12.37
N ASP A 15 -1.94 -2.21 11.08
CA ASP A 15 -1.40 -1.34 10.02
C ASP A 15 -2.40 -0.27 9.57
N GLN A 16 -3.67 -0.40 9.97
CA GLN A 16 -4.73 0.51 9.55
C GLN A 16 -4.50 1.98 9.91
N PRO A 17 -3.97 2.35 11.10
CA PRO A 17 -3.67 3.76 11.41
C PRO A 17 -2.65 4.36 10.44
N ILE A 18 -1.61 3.59 10.09
CA ILE A 18 -0.56 4.02 9.16
C ILE A 18 -1.14 4.14 7.74
N ASN A 19 -1.96 3.16 7.32
CA ASN A 19 -2.61 3.19 6.01
C ASN A 19 -3.64 4.33 5.90
N ALA A 20 -4.37 4.64 6.98
CA ALA A 20 -5.32 5.76 7.04
C ALA A 20 -4.60 7.09 6.84
N ARG A 21 -3.47 7.27 7.52
CA ARG A 21 -2.61 8.43 7.34
C ARG A 21 -2.06 8.53 5.92
N LEU A 22 -1.58 7.42 5.35
CA LEU A 22 -1.13 7.39 3.95
C LEU A 22 -2.24 7.78 2.97
N VAL A 23 -3.47 7.29 3.17
CA VAL A 23 -4.63 7.65 2.35
C VAL A 23 -4.91 9.16 2.38
N ALA A 24 -4.84 9.76 3.57
CA ALA A 24 -5.02 11.19 3.76
C ALA A 24 -3.87 12.01 3.13
N GLU A 25 -2.61 11.60 3.34
CA GLU A 25 -1.42 12.27 2.81
C GLU A 25 -1.34 12.20 1.28
N VAL A 26 -1.67 11.03 0.70
CA VAL A 26 -1.76 10.88 -0.76
C VAL A 26 -2.95 11.69 -1.31
N GLY A 27 -3.96 12.00 -0.48
CA GLY A 27 -5.11 12.83 -0.83
C GLY A 27 -6.19 12.09 -1.58
N VAL A 28 -6.25 10.77 -1.45
CA VAL A 28 -7.30 9.91 -2.04
C VAL A 28 -8.41 9.58 -1.06
N GLY A 29 -8.31 10.10 0.15
CA GLY A 29 -9.32 9.95 1.17
C GLY A 29 -9.10 10.92 2.32
N LEU A 30 -9.95 10.79 3.32
CA LEU A 30 -9.83 11.48 4.60
C LEU A 30 -9.93 10.47 5.73
N GLU A 31 -9.17 10.71 6.78
CA GLU A 31 -9.20 9.93 8.01
C GLU A 31 -10.28 10.45 8.96
N VAL A 32 -10.99 9.53 9.60
CA VAL A 32 -11.90 9.83 10.71
C VAL A 32 -11.11 9.74 12.00
N VAL A 33 -10.78 10.90 12.55
CA VAL A 33 -10.05 11.01 13.82
C VAL A 33 -10.94 10.53 14.97
N ARG A 34 -10.38 9.64 15.79
CA ARG A 34 -10.98 9.13 17.03
C ARG A 34 -10.68 10.07 18.19
N GLU A 35 -11.59 10.12 19.14
CA GLU A 35 -11.39 10.79 20.43
C GLU A 35 -11.31 9.69 21.49
N GLU A 36 -10.22 9.64 22.27
CA GLU A 36 -10.04 8.63 23.33
C GLU A 36 -10.33 7.19 22.85
N GLU A 37 -9.80 6.83 21.67
CA GLU A 37 -10.02 5.55 20.97
C GLU A 37 -11.46 5.28 20.47
N CYS A 38 -12.41 6.13 20.83
CA CYS A 38 -13.81 6.01 20.45
C CYS A 38 -14.09 6.66 19.08
N LEU A 39 -14.93 5.97 18.30
CA LEU A 39 -15.44 6.50 17.05
C LEU A 39 -16.61 7.45 17.32
N ILE A 40 -16.39 8.74 17.12
CA ILE A 40 -17.42 9.75 17.34
C ILE A 40 -18.29 9.90 16.10
N ARG A 41 -19.60 9.66 16.26
CA ARG A 41 -20.61 9.76 15.18
C ARG A 41 -20.52 11.10 14.43
N LYS A 42 -20.32 12.19 15.15
CA LYS A 42 -20.22 13.55 14.59
C LYS A 42 -19.01 13.68 13.65
N ASN A 43 -17.86 13.13 14.03
CA ASN A 43 -16.63 13.18 13.25
C ASN A 43 -16.77 12.33 11.97
N ALA A 44 -17.31 11.12 12.09
CA ALA A 44 -17.61 10.27 10.94
C ALA A 44 -18.56 10.95 9.94
N ALA A 45 -19.67 11.52 10.43
CA ALA A 45 -20.63 12.22 9.58
C ALA A 45 -20.02 13.42 8.86
N LYS A 46 -19.19 14.21 9.55
CA LYS A 46 -18.48 15.36 8.97
C LYS A 46 -17.57 14.93 7.83
N VAL A 47 -16.75 13.89 8.02
CA VAL A 47 -15.83 13.42 6.99
C VAL A 47 -16.59 12.84 5.79
N ILE A 48 -17.65 12.06 6.03
CA ILE A 48 -18.50 11.54 4.95
C ILE A 48 -19.09 12.68 4.13
N GLN A 49 -19.63 13.72 4.79
CA GLN A 49 -20.18 14.88 4.11
C GLN A 49 -19.10 15.64 3.31
N GLN A 50 -17.88 15.76 3.86
CA GLN A 50 -16.76 16.38 3.17
C GLN A 50 -16.38 15.62 1.89
N VAL A 51 -16.22 14.29 1.96
CA VAL A 51 -15.81 13.47 0.81
C VAL A 51 -16.92 13.35 -0.23
N VAL A 52 -18.18 13.15 0.20
CA VAL A 52 -19.27 12.79 -0.70
C VAL A 52 -19.97 14.02 -1.28
N VAL A 53 -20.27 15.01 -0.45
CA VAL A 53 -21.19 16.11 -0.79
C VAL A 53 -20.45 17.43 -1.05
N SER A 54 -19.42 17.73 -0.25
CA SER A 54 -18.77 19.05 -0.30
C SER A 54 -17.91 19.26 -1.56
N LYS A 55 -17.65 20.52 -1.90
CA LYS A 55 -16.71 20.90 -2.96
C LYS A 55 -15.29 20.39 -2.71
N GLN A 56 -14.87 20.27 -1.45
CA GLN A 56 -13.55 19.73 -1.09
C GLN A 56 -13.41 18.25 -1.52
N GLY A 57 -14.52 17.51 -1.53
CA GLY A 57 -14.55 16.10 -1.95
C GLY A 57 -14.30 15.89 -3.44
N VAL A 58 -14.43 16.93 -4.28
CA VAL A 58 -14.15 16.85 -5.72
C VAL A 58 -12.66 16.53 -5.95
N ALA A 59 -11.76 17.26 -5.28
CA ALA A 59 -10.32 17.03 -5.41
C ALA A 59 -9.92 15.61 -4.97
N VAL A 60 -10.54 15.10 -3.90
CA VAL A 60 -10.30 13.73 -3.40
C VAL A 60 -10.75 12.69 -4.44
N LYS A 61 -11.92 12.87 -5.05
CA LYS A 61 -12.44 11.99 -6.11
C LYS A 61 -11.57 12.04 -7.37
N GLU A 62 -11.10 13.22 -7.78
CA GLU A 62 -10.21 13.37 -8.94
C GLU A 62 -8.86 12.69 -8.71
N LYS A 63 -8.30 12.85 -7.51
CA LYS A 63 -7.05 12.18 -7.14
C LYS A 63 -7.23 10.66 -7.10
N ALA A 64 -8.39 10.20 -6.63
CA ALA A 64 -8.72 8.79 -6.62
C ALA A 64 -8.81 8.19 -8.03
N LYS A 65 -9.43 8.90 -8.97
CA LYS A 65 -9.44 8.53 -10.40
C LYS A 65 -8.05 8.53 -11.02
N THR A 66 -7.25 9.56 -10.72
CA THR A 66 -5.87 9.66 -11.22
C THR A 66 -5.02 8.48 -10.77
N LEU A 67 -5.13 8.08 -9.49
CA LEU A 67 -4.42 6.89 -9.00
C LEU A 67 -4.93 5.61 -9.64
N GLN A 68 -6.22 5.48 -9.92
CA GLN A 68 -6.75 4.35 -10.67
C GLN A 68 -6.04 4.24 -12.03
N ASP A 69 -5.97 5.32 -12.81
CA ASP A 69 -5.33 5.30 -14.13
C ASP A 69 -3.84 4.92 -14.06
N ILE A 70 -3.13 5.41 -13.05
CA ILE A 70 -1.72 5.06 -12.81
C ILE A 70 -1.58 3.57 -12.50
N LEU A 71 -2.45 3.03 -11.64
CA LEU A 71 -2.44 1.62 -11.26
C LEU A 71 -2.81 0.71 -12.43
N GLU A 72 -3.79 1.09 -13.26
CA GLU A 72 -4.14 0.35 -14.48
C GLU A 72 -2.94 0.26 -15.44
N LYS A 73 -2.26 1.40 -15.69
CA LYS A 73 -1.07 1.44 -16.55
C LYS A 73 0.10 0.62 -16.03
N LYS A 74 0.20 0.39 -14.72
CA LYS A 74 1.28 -0.37 -14.08
C LYS A 74 0.92 -1.81 -13.72
N ARG A 75 -0.36 -2.18 -13.79
CA ARG A 75 -0.94 -3.41 -13.21
C ARG A 75 -0.11 -4.68 -13.47
N ASN A 76 0.28 -4.93 -14.71
CA ASN A 76 0.91 -6.19 -15.11
C ASN A 76 2.42 -6.07 -15.34
N LYS A 77 3.01 -4.89 -15.16
CA LYS A 77 4.42 -4.66 -15.53
C LYS A 77 5.35 -5.55 -14.71
N GLU A 78 5.22 -5.52 -13.39
CA GLU A 78 6.06 -6.28 -12.47
C GLU A 78 5.75 -7.79 -12.54
N ILE A 79 4.46 -8.15 -12.64
CA ILE A 79 4.04 -9.55 -12.78
C ILE A 79 4.64 -10.18 -14.04
N ASN A 80 4.62 -9.48 -15.18
CA ASN A 80 5.18 -9.99 -16.42
C ASN A 80 6.69 -10.24 -16.34
N VAL A 81 7.42 -9.39 -15.60
CA VAL A 81 8.86 -9.59 -15.34
C VAL A 81 9.06 -10.88 -14.55
N VAL A 82 8.33 -11.05 -13.44
CA VAL A 82 8.43 -12.24 -12.59
C VAL A 82 8.05 -13.52 -13.36
N VAL A 83 7.01 -13.47 -14.21
CA VAL A 83 6.61 -14.60 -15.06
C VAL A 83 7.72 -14.97 -16.05
N SER A 84 8.37 -13.97 -16.66
CA SER A 84 9.47 -14.22 -17.60
C SER A 84 10.66 -14.87 -16.89
N GLU A 85 11.06 -14.36 -15.73
CA GLU A 85 12.17 -14.90 -14.93
C GLU A 85 11.86 -16.33 -14.45
N LEU A 86 10.65 -16.56 -13.94
CA LEU A 86 10.22 -17.89 -13.48
C LEU A 86 10.22 -18.90 -14.64
N HIS A 87 9.75 -18.49 -15.82
CA HIS A 87 9.75 -19.33 -17.00
C HIS A 87 11.17 -19.64 -17.50
N GLN A 88 12.12 -18.71 -17.36
CA GLN A 88 13.54 -18.98 -17.65
C GLN A 88 14.15 -20.01 -16.70
N LEU A 89 13.81 -19.94 -15.41
CA LEU A 89 14.24 -20.94 -14.43
C LEU A 89 13.72 -22.34 -14.80
N CYS A 90 12.43 -22.49 -15.08
CA CYS A 90 11.84 -23.78 -15.43
C CYS A 90 12.41 -24.41 -16.72
N LYS A 91 12.82 -23.59 -17.70
CA LYS A 91 13.47 -24.10 -18.93
C LYS A 91 14.92 -24.54 -18.71
N SER A 92 15.56 -24.01 -17.68
CA SER A 92 16.96 -24.31 -17.35
C SER A 92 17.10 -25.67 -16.64
N ASP A 93 16.02 -26.22 -16.06
CA ASP A 93 15.98 -27.54 -15.42
C ASP A 93 15.92 -28.72 -16.41
N GLY A 94 15.82 -28.46 -17.72
CA GLY A 94 15.78 -29.49 -18.77
C GLY A 94 17.15 -29.92 -19.32
N VAL A 95 18.24 -29.22 -18.99
CA VAL A 95 19.57 -29.54 -19.53
C VAL A 95 20.64 -29.42 -18.44
N ARG A 96 21.15 -30.60 -18.02
CA ARG A 96 22.26 -30.88 -17.07
C ARG A 96 21.77 -31.04 -15.62
N GLY A 97 21.77 -32.24 -15.05
CA GLY A 97 22.99 -33.01 -14.85
C GLY A 97 23.89 -32.29 -13.85
N GLY A 98 23.68 -32.53 -12.55
CA GLY A 98 24.56 -32.10 -11.46
C GLY A 98 24.57 -30.60 -11.13
N LEU A 99 23.62 -30.13 -10.33
CA LEU A 99 23.73 -28.82 -9.69
C LEU A 99 24.41 -28.96 -8.33
N THR A 100 25.71 -28.67 -8.29
CA THR A 100 26.42 -28.40 -7.04
C THR A 100 25.86 -27.10 -6.44
N LEU A 101 25.13 -27.24 -5.33
CA LEU A 101 24.67 -26.16 -4.48
C LEU A 101 25.84 -25.25 -4.09
N HIS A 102 25.98 -24.11 -4.77
CA HIS A 102 26.87 -23.06 -4.32
C HIS A 102 26.18 -22.26 -3.21
N ARG A 103 26.31 -22.77 -1.98
CA ARG A 103 25.90 -22.09 -0.75
C ARG A 103 26.78 -20.85 -0.58
N ARG A 104 26.32 -19.68 -1.00
CA ARG A 104 26.94 -18.40 -0.58
C ARG A 104 26.57 -18.14 0.88
N THR A 105 27.46 -18.52 1.77
CA THR A 105 27.57 -17.91 3.10
C THR A 105 28.43 -16.65 2.98
N LYS A 106 27.83 -15.48 3.11
CA LYS A 106 28.53 -14.32 3.68
C LYS A 106 27.55 -13.57 4.59
N SER A 107 27.78 -13.80 5.87
CA SER A 107 27.55 -12.85 6.95
C SER A 107 28.06 -11.46 6.55
N ASP A 108 27.17 -10.48 6.52
CA ASP A 108 27.49 -9.09 6.84
C ASP A 108 26.45 -8.64 7.85
N GLY A 109 26.92 -8.39 9.07
CA GLY A 109 26.10 -8.00 10.21
C GLY A 109 25.50 -6.62 9.98
N PHE A 110 24.18 -6.52 9.98
CA PHE A 110 23.50 -5.26 10.20
C PHE A 110 23.45 -5.00 11.70
N THR A 111 24.36 -4.16 12.20
CA THR A 111 24.28 -3.61 13.55
C THR A 111 23.05 -2.70 13.62
N TYR A 112 22.01 -3.11 14.33
CA TYR A 112 20.96 -2.19 14.76
C TYR A 112 21.53 -1.36 15.92
N GLY A 113 21.87 -0.11 15.63
CA GLY A 113 22.19 0.87 16.67
C GLY A 113 20.99 1.04 17.59
N THR A 114 21.11 0.55 18.81
CA THR A 114 20.23 0.85 19.93
C THR A 114 20.36 2.32 20.29
N TYR A 115 19.35 3.12 19.97
CA TYR A 115 19.03 4.33 20.70
C TYR A 115 17.67 4.10 21.37
N PHE A 116 17.71 3.43 22.52
CA PHE A 116 16.65 3.51 23.52
C PHE A 116 16.98 4.74 24.36
N LEU A 117 16.17 5.79 24.21
CA LEU A 117 16.13 6.95 25.10
C LEU A 117 14.67 7.10 25.52
N PHE A 118 14.30 6.33 26.54
CA PHE A 118 13.35 6.66 27.62
C PHE A 118 13.67 5.75 28.80
#